data_AF-Q1IAA4-F1
#
_entry.id   AF-Q1IAA4-F1
#
_cell.length_a   1.000
_cell.length_b   1.000
_cell.length_c   1.000
_cell.angle_alpha   90.00
_cell.angle_beta   90.00
_cell.angle_gamma   90.00
#
_symmetry.space_group_name_H-M   'P 1'
#
loop_
_entity.id
_entity.type
_entity.pdbx_description
1 polymer ?
#
loop_
_entity_poly.entity_id
_entity_poly.type
_entity_poly.pdbx_seq_one_letter_code
_entity_poly.pdbx_strand_id
1 'polypeptide(L)'
;MTELSRRLGVAQPDNVAALHGLTWDEGDLHCEKHTEFSTYLWSASLDPETGEPCGENPFKHGFVPPGPVIAGIRLNLLPWTSVTEQALERFDPVSLCYSVVENGAAAIVTDFRQDADGLTNILVLDRGLTQARAGALVQRLLEIETYRTLALLALPLTRSMTVDLRRMESQLAAITNEMRSGKGARRDNDLLLAELTTLGADLEAGAAANLYRFGASRAYYQIVEERLEALSETSVSGYCTWRDFLNRRIAPAMRTCQSVKERQAKLSDKLTRAIALLRSWIDVELERQNSDLLASMNNRAKLQLRLQQTVEGLSVAAISYYVVSLLAYLLKGIPGVHDKVAPELVIAGLVPLVILSIWWTVRRIRHAHGDPAAEDATP
;
A
#
# COMPACT_ATOMS: atom_id res chain seq x y z
N MET A 1 18.71 32.96 1.85
CA MET A 1 19.13 33.74 3.03
C MET A 1 20.56 34.23 2.94
N THR A 2 21.60 33.38 2.91
CA THR A 2 23.01 33.83 2.82
C THR A 2 23.29 34.79 1.67
N GLU A 3 22.73 34.53 0.48
CA GLU A 3 22.89 35.43 -0.67
C GLU A 3 22.12 36.74 -0.52
N LEU A 4 20.95 36.70 0.12
CA LEU A 4 20.20 37.90 0.46
C LEU A 4 20.98 38.68 1.53
N SER A 5 21.24 38.11 2.71
CA SER A 5 22.04 38.72 3.77
C SER A 5 23.37 39.33 3.27
N ARG A 6 24.09 38.63 2.38
CA ARG A 6 25.33 39.11 1.76
C ARG A 6 25.11 40.31 0.84
N ARG A 7 24.06 40.28 0.01
CA ARG A 7 23.72 41.39 -0.89
C ARG A 7 23.23 42.62 -0.12
N LEU A 8 22.59 42.38 1.01
CA LEU A 8 21.91 43.40 1.81
C LEU A 8 22.78 43.93 2.95
N GLY A 9 24.00 43.43 3.09
CA GLY A 9 24.93 43.83 4.14
C GLY A 9 24.48 43.46 5.56
N VAL A 10 23.51 42.55 5.71
CA VAL A 10 22.97 42.15 7.03
C VAL A 10 23.70 40.91 7.54
N ALA A 11 23.87 40.81 8.87
CA ALA A 11 24.49 39.66 9.52
C ALA A 11 23.87 38.34 9.05
N GLN A 12 24.71 37.36 8.72
CA GLN A 12 24.23 36.07 8.25
C GLN A 12 23.45 35.36 9.37
N PRO A 13 22.24 34.85 9.08
CA PRO A 13 21.49 34.08 10.06
C PRO A 13 22.22 32.78 10.40
N ASP A 14 22.24 32.43 11.69
CA ASP A 14 22.76 31.16 12.19
C ASP A 14 21.95 30.01 11.59
N ASN A 15 22.57 29.13 10.79
CA ASN A 15 21.89 28.07 10.01
C ASN A 15 21.12 27.01 10.84
N VAL A 16 21.11 27.12 12.17
CA VAL A 16 20.54 26.15 13.12
C VAL A 16 19.14 26.53 13.62
N ALA A 17 18.76 27.82 13.60
CA ALA A 17 17.44 28.26 14.08
C ALA A 17 16.33 28.01 13.03
N ALA A 18 15.08 27.79 13.47
CA ALA A 18 13.92 27.62 12.57
C ALA A 18 13.30 28.95 12.12
N LEU A 19 13.58 30.03 12.86
CA LEU A 19 13.08 31.38 12.62
C LEU A 19 14.26 32.32 12.37
N HIS A 20 14.23 33.07 11.27
CA HIS A 20 15.30 33.99 10.88
C HIS A 20 14.71 35.34 10.46
N GLY A 21 14.47 36.24 11.43
CA GLY A 21 14.14 37.63 11.14
C GLY A 21 15.37 38.43 10.73
N LEU A 22 15.29 39.23 9.66
CA LEU A 22 16.32 40.19 9.27
C LEU A 22 15.68 41.59 9.13
N THR A 23 15.82 42.43 10.13
CA THR A 23 15.38 43.84 10.03
C THR A 23 16.22 44.55 8.94
N TRP A 24 15.57 45.24 8.00
CA TRP A 24 16.21 45.93 6.86
C TRP A 24 15.77 47.41 6.83
N ASP A 25 16.71 48.37 6.83
CA ASP A 25 16.53 49.82 6.56
C ASP A 25 15.20 50.43 7.05
N GLU A 26 14.19 50.52 6.16
CA GLU A 26 12.87 51.16 6.33
C GLU A 26 11.68 50.17 6.20
N GLY A 27 11.95 48.86 6.17
CA GLY A 27 10.92 47.83 6.08
C GLY A 27 11.36 46.48 6.68
N ASP A 28 10.48 45.83 7.41
CA ASP A 28 10.84 44.58 8.08
C ASP A 28 10.79 43.41 7.10
N LEU A 29 11.95 42.75 6.89
CA LEU A 29 12.05 41.50 6.14
C LEU A 29 12.16 40.31 7.09
N HIS A 30 11.11 39.50 7.14
CA HIS A 30 11.07 38.29 7.95
C HIS A 30 11.21 37.05 7.09
N CYS A 31 12.04 36.10 7.53
CA CYS A 31 12.14 34.79 6.90
C CYS A 31 11.87 33.69 7.90
N GLU A 32 10.99 32.76 7.54
CA GLU A 32 10.77 31.55 8.33
C GLU A 32 11.12 30.32 7.50
N LYS A 33 11.79 29.36 8.14
CA LYS A 33 12.12 28.09 7.53
C LYS A 33 11.26 27.01 8.15
N HIS A 34 10.35 26.47 7.35
CA HIS A 34 9.56 25.30 7.71
C HIS A 34 10.21 24.04 7.15
N THR A 35 9.64 22.87 7.48
CA THR A 35 10.15 21.58 7.01
C THR A 35 10.07 21.43 5.47
N GLU A 36 8.99 21.91 4.84
CA GLU A 36 8.76 21.77 3.39
C GLU A 36 8.95 23.06 2.57
N PHE A 37 8.91 24.23 3.21
CA PHE A 37 8.91 25.52 2.51
C PHE A 37 9.58 26.61 3.36
N SER A 38 9.83 27.76 2.75
CA SER A 38 10.29 28.95 3.45
C SER A 38 9.42 30.14 3.07
N THR A 39 9.11 30.99 4.03
CA THR A 39 8.37 32.23 3.81
C THR A 39 9.33 33.40 3.84
N TYR A 40 9.04 34.40 3.01
CA TYR A 40 9.75 35.67 2.97
C TYR A 40 8.69 36.75 2.99
N LEU A 41 8.61 37.50 4.09
CA LEU A 41 7.63 38.56 4.30
C LEU A 41 8.37 39.88 4.36
N TRP A 42 8.08 40.77 3.42
CA TRP A 42 8.50 42.16 3.49
C TRP A 42 7.31 43.03 3.84
N SER A 43 7.48 43.88 4.84
CA SER A 43 6.47 44.85 5.25
C SER A 43 7.03 46.26 5.23
N ALA A 44 6.22 47.21 4.76
CA ALA A 44 6.57 48.61 4.66
C ALA A 44 5.30 49.46 4.85
N SER A 45 5.48 50.68 5.35
CA SER A 45 4.41 51.68 5.37
C SER A 45 4.05 52.09 3.94
N LEU A 46 2.81 52.52 3.71
CA LEU A 46 2.40 53.06 2.42
C LEU A 46 2.57 54.58 2.39
N ASP A 47 3.07 55.10 1.27
CA ASP A 47 3.10 56.53 0.99
C ASP A 47 1.65 57.05 0.83
N PRO A 48 1.22 58.06 1.62
CA PRO A 48 -0.13 58.60 1.56
C PRO A 48 -0.53 59.22 0.21
N GLU A 49 0.42 59.74 -0.57
CA GLU A 49 0.15 60.40 -1.85
C GLU A 49 0.11 59.42 -3.01
N THR A 50 1.05 58.48 -3.05
CA THR A 50 1.17 57.53 -4.17
C THR A 50 0.45 56.20 -3.90
N GLY A 51 0.24 55.85 -2.64
CA GLY A 51 -0.31 54.55 -2.22
C GLY A 51 0.66 53.38 -2.41
N GLU A 52 1.92 53.67 -2.75
CA GLU A 52 2.96 52.67 -2.94
C GLU A 52 3.72 52.39 -1.62
N PRO A 53 4.28 51.19 -1.43
CA PRO A 53 5.13 50.91 -0.27
C PRO A 53 6.37 51.80 -0.24
N CYS A 54 6.66 52.37 0.92
CA CYS A 54 7.90 53.09 1.18
C CYS A 54 9.11 52.13 1.15
N GLY A 55 10.25 52.62 0.67
CA GLY A 55 11.49 51.84 0.57
C GLY A 55 11.61 51.00 -0.71
N GLU A 56 12.79 50.40 -0.90
CA GLU A 56 13.07 49.56 -2.07
C GLU A 56 12.55 48.14 -1.84
N ASN A 57 11.69 47.64 -2.74
CA ASN A 57 11.17 46.28 -2.64
C ASN A 57 12.32 45.26 -2.81
N PRO A 58 12.62 44.44 -1.79
CA PRO A 58 13.78 43.55 -1.77
C PRO A 58 13.69 42.40 -2.79
N PHE A 59 12.49 42.15 -3.32
CA PHE A 59 12.23 41.14 -4.34
C PHE A 59 12.27 41.70 -5.76
N LYS A 60 12.12 43.02 -5.92
CA LYS A 60 12.37 43.69 -7.21
C LYS A 60 13.88 43.73 -7.39
N HIS A 61 14.36 43.30 -8.56
CA HIS A 61 15.78 43.20 -8.92
C HIS A 61 16.53 42.01 -8.28
N GLY A 62 16.50 40.84 -8.93
CA GLY A 62 17.51 39.78 -8.70
C GLY A 62 17.31 38.88 -7.48
N PHE A 63 16.14 38.90 -6.83
CA PHE A 63 15.79 37.82 -5.90
C PHE A 63 15.56 36.53 -6.68
N VAL A 64 16.37 35.51 -6.38
CA VAL A 64 16.17 34.16 -6.90
C VAL A 64 15.58 33.34 -5.76
N PRO A 65 14.30 32.95 -5.82
CA PRO A 65 13.71 32.11 -4.79
C PRO A 65 14.46 30.77 -4.75
N PRO A 66 14.66 30.17 -3.56
CA PRO A 66 15.44 28.93 -3.41
C PRO A 66 14.76 27.70 -4.06
N GLY A 67 13.52 27.86 -4.53
CA GLY A 67 12.74 26.85 -5.22
C GLY A 67 11.52 27.46 -5.91
N PRO A 68 10.58 26.65 -6.40
CA PRO A 68 9.35 27.12 -7.01
C PRO A 68 8.54 27.99 -6.03
N VAL A 69 8.03 29.13 -6.51
CA VAL A 69 7.12 29.98 -5.73
C VAL A 69 5.74 29.33 -5.70
N ILE A 70 5.29 28.95 -4.50
CA ILE A 70 4.02 28.24 -4.29
C ILE A 70 2.88 29.22 -4.03
N ALA A 71 3.16 30.30 -3.31
CA ALA A 71 2.20 31.34 -2.94
C ALA A 71 2.89 32.70 -2.96
N GLY A 72 2.16 33.72 -3.38
CA GLY A 72 2.56 35.12 -3.30
C GLY A 72 1.37 35.94 -2.83
N ILE A 73 1.57 36.81 -1.84
CA ILE A 73 0.51 37.63 -1.25
C ILE A 73 0.91 39.10 -1.31
N ARG A 74 -0.03 39.96 -1.69
CA ARG A 74 0.01 41.39 -1.45
C ARG A 74 -1.11 41.75 -0.48
N LEU A 75 -0.75 42.17 0.73
CA LEU A 75 -1.71 42.53 1.76
C LEU A 75 -1.58 44.00 2.11
N ASN A 76 -2.68 44.74 1.96
CA ASN A 76 -2.76 46.14 2.36
C ASN A 76 -3.63 46.27 3.61
N LEU A 77 -3.11 46.93 4.65
CA LEU A 77 -3.85 47.31 5.84
C LEU A 77 -4.12 48.82 5.79
N LEU A 78 -5.38 49.20 5.62
CA LEU A 78 -5.80 50.60 5.46
C LEU A 78 -6.83 50.98 6.53
N PRO A 79 -6.92 52.27 6.91
CA PRO A 79 -8.04 52.76 7.71
C PRO A 79 -9.37 52.47 7.01
N TRP A 80 -10.40 52.08 7.75
CA TRP A 80 -11.73 51.80 7.20
C TRP A 80 -12.52 53.11 7.08
N THR A 81 -12.58 53.63 5.86
CA THR A 81 -13.27 54.87 5.49
C THR A 81 -14.06 54.65 4.20
N SER A 82 -15.00 55.54 3.88
CA SER A 82 -15.74 55.46 2.60
C SER A 82 -14.82 55.60 1.38
N VAL A 83 -13.67 56.27 1.50
CA VAL A 83 -12.70 56.43 0.43
C VAL A 83 -11.93 55.13 0.21
N THR A 84 -11.46 54.50 1.29
CA THR A 84 -10.71 53.23 1.20
C THR A 84 -11.60 52.04 0.82
N GLU A 85 -12.91 52.10 1.10
CA GLU A 85 -13.87 51.13 0.57
C GLU A 85 -13.98 51.18 -0.96
N GLN A 86 -13.67 52.29 -1.62
CA GLN A 86 -13.64 52.33 -3.10
C GLN A 86 -12.55 51.40 -3.68
N ALA A 87 -11.55 51.01 -2.88
CA ALA A 87 -10.56 50.02 -3.30
C ALA A 87 -11.17 48.64 -3.62
N LEU A 88 -12.41 48.37 -3.15
CA LEU A 88 -13.14 47.15 -3.49
C LEU A 88 -13.38 47.02 -5.01
N GLU A 89 -13.47 48.14 -5.74
CA GLU A 89 -13.69 48.16 -7.20
C GLU A 89 -12.55 47.50 -7.99
N ARG A 90 -11.38 47.32 -7.38
CA ARG A 90 -10.21 46.67 -7.99
C ARG A 90 -10.30 45.14 -8.00
N PHE A 91 -11.17 44.55 -7.19
CA PHE A 91 -11.34 43.11 -7.09
C PHE A 91 -12.40 42.59 -8.08
N ASP A 92 -12.26 41.33 -8.48
CA ASP A 92 -13.24 40.66 -9.35
C ASP A 92 -14.56 40.41 -8.58
N PRO A 93 -15.69 41.04 -8.99
CA PRO A 93 -16.95 40.93 -8.27
C PRO A 93 -17.54 39.51 -8.27
N VAL A 94 -17.12 38.62 -9.18
CA VAL A 94 -17.58 37.23 -9.25
C VAL A 94 -16.99 36.37 -8.13
N SER A 95 -15.79 36.69 -7.68
CA SER A 95 -15.09 35.97 -6.61
C SER A 95 -14.86 36.78 -5.33
N LEU A 96 -15.37 38.01 -5.29
CA LEU A 96 -15.20 38.92 -4.17
C LEU A 96 -15.78 38.35 -2.88
N CYS A 97 -14.90 38.16 -1.91
CA CYS A 97 -15.23 37.77 -0.54
C CYS A 97 -15.04 38.99 0.36
N TYR A 98 -16.09 39.32 1.11
CA TYR A 98 -16.09 40.44 2.05
C TYR A 98 -16.73 40.00 3.36
N SER A 99 -15.90 39.96 4.40
CA SER A 99 -16.29 39.61 5.76
C SER A 99 -15.91 40.70 6.75
N VAL A 100 -16.73 40.86 7.79
CA VAL A 100 -16.42 41.68 8.96
C VAL A 100 -15.90 40.78 10.07
N VAL A 101 -14.78 41.15 10.69
CA VAL A 101 -14.03 40.35 11.68
C VAL A 101 -13.71 41.14 12.94
N GLU A 102 -13.10 40.49 13.93
CA GLU A 102 -12.64 41.11 15.18
C GLU A 102 -13.78 41.88 15.89
N ASN A 103 -14.97 41.28 15.97
CA ASN A 103 -16.19 41.87 16.54
C ASN A 103 -16.59 43.20 15.89
N GLY A 104 -16.32 43.32 14.59
CA GLY A 104 -16.59 44.53 13.84
C GLY A 104 -15.44 45.52 13.84
N ALA A 105 -14.29 45.29 14.49
CA ALA A 105 -13.19 46.25 14.46
C ALA A 105 -12.45 46.30 13.11
N ALA A 106 -12.64 45.30 12.24
CA ALA A 106 -12.04 45.28 10.92
C ALA A 106 -12.90 44.55 9.88
N ALA A 107 -12.56 44.76 8.62
CA ALA A 107 -13.12 44.10 7.46
C ALA A 107 -11.99 43.48 6.63
N ILE A 108 -12.23 42.29 6.08
CA ILE A 108 -11.27 41.57 5.22
C ILE A 108 -11.89 41.34 3.85
N VAL A 109 -11.11 41.60 2.82
CA VAL A 109 -11.55 41.57 1.42
C VAL A 109 -10.49 40.89 0.55
N THR A 110 -10.94 39.96 -0.29
CA THR A 110 -10.11 39.35 -1.34
C THR A 110 -11.00 38.70 -2.38
N ASP A 111 -10.50 38.52 -3.60
CA ASP A 111 -11.12 37.68 -4.63
C ASP A 111 -10.34 36.37 -4.88
N PHE A 112 -9.28 36.13 -4.10
CA PHE A 112 -8.34 35.02 -4.26
C PHE A 112 -7.71 34.91 -5.66
N ARG A 113 -7.67 36.01 -6.41
CA ARG A 113 -7.03 36.07 -7.73
C ARG A 113 -5.63 36.66 -7.61
N GLN A 114 -4.75 36.14 -8.45
CA GLN A 114 -3.42 36.71 -8.63
C GLN A 114 -3.52 37.93 -9.56
N ASP A 115 -2.79 38.99 -9.22
CA ASP A 115 -2.57 40.13 -10.09
C ASP A 115 -1.49 39.85 -11.17
N ALA A 116 -1.12 40.90 -11.92
CA ALA A 116 -0.08 40.83 -12.94
C ALA A 116 1.29 40.42 -12.39
N ASP A 117 1.55 40.61 -11.10
CA ASP A 117 2.78 40.21 -10.43
C ASP A 117 2.70 38.76 -9.89
N GLY A 118 1.57 38.09 -10.06
CA GLY A 118 1.33 36.75 -9.53
C GLY A 118 0.98 36.74 -8.04
N LEU A 119 0.65 37.89 -7.45
CA LEU A 119 0.34 38.02 -6.02
C LEU A 119 -1.16 38.03 -5.78
N THR A 120 -1.62 37.23 -4.82
CA THR A 120 -3.01 37.27 -4.35
C THR A 120 -3.21 38.54 -3.53
N ASN A 121 -4.18 39.36 -3.93
CA ASN A 121 -4.47 40.61 -3.24
C ASN A 121 -5.40 40.38 -2.04
N ILE A 122 -5.02 40.93 -0.90
CA ILE A 122 -5.81 40.95 0.33
C ILE A 122 -5.87 42.39 0.83
N LEU A 123 -7.07 42.86 1.13
CA LEU A 123 -7.29 44.16 1.73
C LEU A 123 -7.88 43.97 3.12
N VAL A 124 -7.28 44.63 4.10
CA VAL A 124 -7.80 44.73 5.47
C VAL A 124 -8.16 46.19 5.72
N LEU A 125 -9.41 46.43 6.10
CA LEU A 125 -9.91 47.75 6.50
C LEU A 125 -10.04 47.78 8.02
N ASP A 126 -9.27 48.62 8.68
CA ASP A 126 -9.17 48.72 10.13
C ASP A 126 -9.90 49.96 10.69
N ARG A 127 -10.75 49.78 11.70
CA ARG A 127 -11.41 50.88 12.44
C ARG A 127 -11.21 50.85 13.96
N GLY A 128 -10.12 50.26 14.45
CA GLY A 128 -9.79 50.30 15.87
C GLY A 128 -9.05 49.08 16.41
N LEU A 129 -8.30 48.38 15.57
CA LEU A 129 -7.43 47.29 16.02
C LEU A 129 -6.24 47.85 16.79
N THR A 130 -5.85 47.14 17.85
CA THR A 130 -4.51 47.33 18.42
C THR A 130 -3.47 46.73 17.49
N GLN A 131 -2.24 47.23 17.53
CA GLN A 131 -1.14 46.72 16.70
C GLN A 131 -0.96 45.19 16.83
N ALA A 132 -1.10 44.66 18.05
CA ALA A 132 -1.04 43.22 18.30
C ALA A 132 -2.18 42.44 17.62
N ARG A 133 -3.41 42.97 17.64
CA ARG A 133 -4.56 42.33 16.96
C ARG A 133 -4.46 42.45 15.45
N ALA A 134 -4.00 43.58 14.93
CA ALA A 134 -3.72 43.77 13.50
C ALA A 134 -2.67 42.78 13.01
N GLY A 135 -1.54 42.63 13.72
CA GLY A 135 -0.51 41.64 13.41
C GLY A 135 -1.04 40.21 13.44
N ALA A 136 -1.81 39.84 14.48
CA ALA A 136 -2.40 38.50 14.57
C ALA A 136 -3.42 38.21 13.46
N LEU A 137 -4.23 39.22 13.07
CA LEU A 137 -5.14 39.11 11.94
C LEU A 137 -4.37 38.94 10.63
N VAL A 138 -3.40 39.80 10.34
CA VAL A 138 -2.58 39.75 9.12
C VAL A 138 -1.88 38.40 9.01
N GLN A 139 -1.20 37.95 10.06
CA GLN A 139 -0.54 36.64 10.10
C GLN A 139 -1.52 35.51 9.76
N ARG A 140 -2.72 35.54 10.33
CA ARG A 140 -3.77 34.55 10.06
C ARG A 140 -4.20 34.55 8.59
N LEU A 141 -4.34 35.72 7.97
CA LEU A 141 -4.70 35.82 6.54
C LEU A 141 -3.57 35.31 5.63
N LEU A 142 -2.31 35.62 5.96
CA LEU A 142 -1.13 35.11 5.24
C LEU A 142 -1.04 33.58 5.34
N GLU A 143 -1.30 33.03 6.53
CA GLU A 143 -1.33 31.58 6.76
C GLU A 143 -2.45 30.91 5.98
N ILE A 144 -3.66 31.48 5.93
CA ILE A 144 -4.78 30.95 5.14
C ILE A 144 -4.37 30.82 3.66
N GLU A 145 -3.81 31.89 3.08
CA GLU A 145 -3.38 31.90 1.68
C GLU A 145 -2.27 30.88 1.43
N THR A 146 -1.24 30.87 2.28
CA THR A 146 -0.08 29.97 2.14
C THR A 146 -0.51 28.50 2.25
N TYR A 147 -1.25 28.15 3.30
CA TYR A 147 -1.65 26.78 3.57
C TYR A 147 -2.73 26.29 2.62
N ARG A 148 -3.61 27.14 2.09
CA ARG A 148 -4.57 26.69 1.06
C ARG A 148 -3.89 26.25 -0.22
N THR A 149 -2.84 26.94 -0.65
CA THR A 149 -2.06 26.53 -1.83
C THR A 149 -1.28 25.25 -1.57
N LEU A 150 -0.67 25.11 -0.39
CA LEU A 150 0.04 23.89 0.01
C LEU A 150 -0.88 22.68 0.12
N ALA A 151 -2.09 22.85 0.66
CA ALA A 151 -3.10 21.78 0.75
C ALA A 151 -3.51 21.23 -0.62
N LEU A 152 -3.45 22.05 -1.68
CA LEU A 152 -3.83 21.66 -3.03
C LEU A 152 -2.70 20.95 -3.81
N LEU A 153 -1.47 20.89 -3.27
CA LEU A 153 -0.34 20.23 -3.96
C LEU A 153 -0.53 18.72 -4.14
N ALA A 154 -1.37 18.05 -3.35
CA ALA A 154 -1.72 16.65 -3.57
C ALA A 154 -2.64 16.41 -4.77
N LEU A 155 -3.32 17.44 -5.31
CA LEU A 155 -4.36 17.24 -6.31
C LEU A 155 -3.85 16.68 -7.65
N PRO A 156 -2.74 17.18 -8.23
CA PRO A 156 -2.18 16.60 -9.46
C PRO A 156 -1.79 15.12 -9.28
N LEU A 157 -1.20 14.80 -8.12
CA LEU A 157 -0.81 13.45 -7.75
C LEU A 157 -2.02 12.51 -7.58
N THR A 158 -3.10 13.02 -7.00
CA THR A 158 -4.36 12.28 -6.84
C THR A 158 -4.94 11.85 -8.19
N ARG A 159 -4.80 12.70 -9.22
CA ARG A 159 -5.30 12.42 -10.57
C ARG A 159 -4.52 11.29 -11.24
N SER A 160 -3.18 11.28 -11.14
CA SER A 160 -2.38 10.18 -11.71
C SER A 160 -2.67 8.86 -11.01
N MET A 161 -2.69 8.86 -9.66
CA MET A 161 -3.00 7.66 -8.88
C MET A 161 -4.38 7.07 -9.16
N THR A 162 -5.37 7.92 -9.47
CA THR A 162 -6.71 7.43 -9.80
C THR A 162 -6.70 6.51 -11.02
N VAL A 163 -5.86 6.82 -12.01
CA VAL A 163 -5.69 6.01 -13.24
C VAL A 163 -4.99 4.69 -12.92
N ASP A 164 -3.89 4.74 -12.17
CA ASP A 164 -3.15 3.54 -11.79
C ASP A 164 -3.99 2.60 -10.92
N LEU A 165 -4.72 3.12 -9.92
CA LEU A 165 -5.62 2.32 -9.09
C LEU A 165 -6.74 1.65 -9.92
N ARG A 166 -7.27 2.32 -10.95
CA ARG A 166 -8.25 1.70 -11.88
C ARG A 166 -7.64 0.54 -12.65
N ARG A 167 -6.41 0.70 -13.14
CA ARG A 167 -5.66 -0.38 -13.83
C ARG A 167 -5.48 -1.56 -12.89
N MET A 168 -5.00 -1.31 -11.67
CA MET A 168 -4.72 -2.35 -10.69
C MET A 168 -5.99 -3.10 -10.24
N GLU A 169 -7.09 -2.38 -9.99
CA GLU A 169 -8.39 -3.01 -9.68
C GLU A 169 -8.88 -3.90 -10.82
N SER A 170 -8.71 -3.46 -12.08
CA SER A 170 -9.11 -4.23 -13.26
C SER A 170 -8.26 -5.50 -13.41
N GLN A 171 -6.95 -5.41 -13.17
CA GLN A 171 -6.04 -6.56 -13.16
C GLN A 171 -6.41 -7.55 -12.05
N LEU A 172 -6.65 -7.08 -10.82
CA LEU A 172 -7.08 -7.92 -9.72
C LEU A 172 -8.40 -8.64 -10.02
N ALA A 173 -9.36 -7.94 -10.62
CA ALA A 173 -10.64 -8.53 -11.01
C ALA A 173 -10.47 -9.62 -12.09
N ALA A 174 -9.60 -9.39 -13.06
CA ALA A 174 -9.27 -10.38 -14.10
C ALA A 174 -8.64 -11.65 -13.50
N ILE A 175 -7.61 -11.49 -12.65
CA ILE A 175 -6.94 -12.61 -11.96
C ILE A 175 -7.95 -13.39 -11.10
N THR A 176 -8.77 -12.68 -10.32
CA THR A 176 -9.78 -13.32 -9.46
C THR A 176 -10.82 -14.09 -10.27
N ASN A 177 -11.23 -13.59 -11.43
CA ASN A 177 -12.14 -14.31 -12.31
C ASN A 177 -11.47 -15.52 -12.98
N GLU A 178 -10.18 -15.44 -13.32
CA GLU A 178 -9.39 -16.56 -13.84
C GLU A 178 -9.30 -17.68 -12.82
N MET A 179 -8.94 -17.37 -11.57
CA MET A 179 -8.95 -18.31 -10.44
C MET A 179 -10.30 -19.03 -10.29
N ARG A 180 -11.42 -18.30 -10.38
CA ARG A 180 -12.77 -18.88 -10.28
C ARG A 180 -13.14 -19.79 -11.46
N SER A 181 -12.70 -19.44 -12.67
CA SER A 181 -13.17 -20.11 -13.90
C SER A 181 -12.57 -21.50 -14.14
N GLY A 182 -11.68 -21.99 -13.26
CA GLY A 182 -11.04 -23.30 -13.40
C GLY A 182 -10.11 -23.42 -14.61
N LYS A 183 -9.95 -22.36 -15.42
CA LYS A 183 -8.93 -22.28 -16.48
C LYS A 183 -7.51 -22.29 -15.92
N GLY A 184 -7.34 -22.09 -14.60
CA GLY A 184 -6.09 -22.28 -13.85
C GLY A 184 -5.51 -23.69 -13.89
N ALA A 185 -6.25 -24.71 -14.33
CA ALA A 185 -5.62 -26.01 -14.65
C ALA A 185 -4.69 -25.94 -15.88
N ARG A 186 -4.74 -24.86 -16.68
CA ARG A 186 -3.98 -24.70 -17.93
C ARG A 186 -2.91 -23.59 -17.86
N ARG A 187 -2.90 -22.77 -16.81
CA ARG A 187 -1.91 -21.72 -16.56
C ARG A 187 -1.34 -21.94 -15.17
N ASP A 188 -0.02 -21.86 -15.06
CA ASP A 188 0.68 -22.16 -13.81
C ASP A 188 0.21 -21.23 -12.68
N ASN A 189 -0.25 -21.78 -11.56
CA ASN A 189 -0.71 -20.99 -10.41
C ASN A 189 0.39 -20.06 -9.89
N ASP A 190 1.65 -20.45 -10.08
CA ASP A 190 2.83 -19.67 -9.78
C ASP A 190 2.86 -18.36 -10.58
N LEU A 191 2.36 -18.35 -11.83
CA LEU A 191 2.25 -17.12 -12.62
C LEU A 191 1.20 -16.16 -12.06
N LEU A 192 0.03 -16.68 -11.67
CA LEU A 192 -1.02 -15.84 -11.05
C LEU A 192 -0.55 -15.28 -9.70
N LEU A 193 0.20 -16.07 -8.93
CA LEU A 193 0.77 -15.63 -7.67
C LEU A 193 1.85 -14.56 -7.89
N ALA A 194 2.70 -14.72 -8.91
CA ALA A 194 3.68 -13.72 -9.31
C ALA A 194 3.00 -12.41 -9.73
N GLU A 195 1.97 -12.47 -10.59
CA GLU A 195 1.21 -11.31 -11.02
C GLU A 195 0.55 -10.57 -9.84
N LEU A 196 -0.08 -11.29 -8.90
CA LEU A 196 -0.65 -10.67 -7.68
C LEU A 196 0.43 -10.06 -6.78
N THR A 197 1.59 -10.71 -6.66
CA THR A 197 2.69 -10.22 -5.83
C THR A 197 3.30 -8.95 -6.43
N THR A 198 3.50 -8.91 -7.75
CA THR A 198 3.93 -7.70 -8.46
C THR A 198 2.91 -6.58 -8.30
N LEU A 199 1.62 -6.89 -8.46
CA LEU A 199 0.55 -5.92 -8.27
C LEU A 199 0.52 -5.34 -6.85
N GLY A 200 0.80 -6.18 -5.84
CA GLY A 200 0.95 -5.74 -4.45
C GLY A 200 2.15 -4.84 -4.24
N ALA A 201 3.31 -5.20 -4.81
CA ALA A 201 4.52 -4.40 -4.74
C ALA A 201 4.32 -3.02 -5.39
N ASP A 202 3.69 -2.96 -6.56
CA ASP A 202 3.38 -1.69 -7.26
C ASP A 202 2.45 -0.80 -6.43
N LEU A 203 1.44 -1.40 -5.79
CA LEU A 203 0.49 -0.68 -4.94
C LEU A 203 1.19 -0.08 -3.70
N GLU A 204 2.06 -0.85 -3.04
CA GLU A 204 2.81 -0.42 -1.87
C GLU A 204 3.87 0.63 -2.21
N ALA A 205 4.57 0.48 -3.34
CA ALA A 205 5.49 1.50 -3.83
C ALA A 205 4.76 2.83 -4.09
N GLY A 206 3.59 2.76 -4.73
CA GLY A 206 2.72 3.92 -4.95
C GLY A 206 2.18 4.52 -3.64
N ALA A 207 1.95 3.71 -2.59
CA ALA A 207 1.54 4.19 -1.27
C ALA A 207 2.67 4.94 -0.58
N ALA A 208 3.85 4.33 -0.52
CA ALA A 208 5.02 4.88 0.15
C ALA A 208 5.46 6.21 -0.45
N ALA A 209 5.46 6.32 -1.78
CA ALA A 209 5.86 7.55 -2.48
C ALA A 209 4.97 8.77 -2.14
N ASN A 210 3.71 8.53 -1.75
CA ASN A 210 2.67 9.56 -1.71
C ASN A 210 2.08 9.79 -0.31
N LEU A 211 2.38 8.90 0.64
CA LEU A 211 1.86 8.96 2.01
C LEU A 211 2.14 10.30 2.68
N TYR A 212 3.36 10.81 2.53
CA TYR A 212 3.78 12.09 3.08
C TYR A 212 2.94 13.25 2.52
N ARG A 213 2.80 13.35 1.19
CA ARG A 213 2.08 14.46 0.54
C ARG A 213 0.58 14.47 0.88
N PHE A 214 -0.08 13.31 0.97
CA PHE A 214 -1.46 13.25 1.42
C PHE A 214 -1.62 13.61 2.90
N GLY A 215 -0.72 13.15 3.75
CA GLY A 215 -0.68 13.51 5.17
C GLY A 215 -0.51 15.02 5.36
N ALA A 216 0.47 15.61 4.69
CA ALA A 216 0.75 17.04 4.69
C ALA A 216 -0.45 17.85 4.17
N SER A 217 -1.02 17.47 3.03
CA SER A 217 -2.16 18.20 2.44
C SER A 217 -3.38 18.21 3.36
N ARG A 218 -3.65 17.08 4.05
CA ARG A 218 -4.71 17.02 5.06
C ARG A 218 -4.41 17.93 6.25
N ALA A 219 -3.17 17.91 6.76
CA ALA A 219 -2.77 18.76 7.88
C ALA A 219 -2.86 20.25 7.54
N TYR A 220 -2.40 20.64 6.35
CA TYR A 220 -2.50 22.03 5.88
C TYR A 220 -3.95 22.48 5.70
N TYR A 221 -4.82 21.60 5.18
CA TYR A 221 -6.25 21.90 5.09
C TYR A 221 -6.89 22.11 6.47
N GLN A 222 -6.51 21.30 7.46
CA GLN A 222 -6.98 21.48 8.84
C GLN A 222 -6.52 22.83 9.43
N ILE A 223 -5.27 23.25 9.17
CA ILE A 223 -4.80 24.58 9.59
C ILE A 223 -5.66 25.68 8.94
N VAL A 224 -5.98 25.57 7.66
CA VAL A 224 -6.87 26.53 6.98
C VAL A 224 -8.23 26.58 7.66
N GLU A 225 -8.83 25.43 7.99
CA GLU A 225 -10.11 25.36 8.70
C GLU A 225 -10.04 26.03 10.08
N GLU A 226 -9.00 25.73 10.87
CA GLU A 226 -8.78 26.33 12.20
C GLU A 226 -8.60 27.86 12.12
N ARG A 227 -7.88 28.35 11.10
CA ARG A 227 -7.68 29.79 10.90
C ARG A 227 -8.95 30.49 10.43
N LEU A 228 -9.72 29.88 9.53
CA LEU A 228 -11.04 30.38 9.12
C LEU A 228 -12.05 30.36 10.27
N GLU A 229 -11.94 29.39 11.19
CA GLU A 229 -12.73 29.35 12.41
C GLU A 229 -12.40 30.54 13.31
N ALA A 230 -11.11 30.75 13.58
CA ALA A 230 -10.62 31.81 14.45
C ALA A 230 -10.92 33.22 13.96
N LEU A 231 -11.15 33.44 12.65
CA LEU A 231 -11.56 34.75 12.12
C LEU A 231 -12.89 35.25 12.69
N SER A 232 -13.79 34.33 13.10
CA SER A 232 -15.11 34.68 13.62
C SER A 232 -15.85 35.68 12.72
N GLU A 233 -15.83 35.39 11.42
CA GLU A 233 -16.35 36.30 10.41
C GLU A 233 -17.88 36.44 10.45
N THR A 234 -18.32 37.65 10.17
CA THR A 234 -19.72 38.02 9.97
C THR A 234 -19.93 38.41 8.52
N SER A 235 -20.98 37.86 7.91
CA SER A 235 -21.30 38.06 6.50
C SER A 235 -21.72 39.51 6.22
N VAL A 236 -21.20 40.08 5.15
CA VAL A 236 -21.71 41.35 4.58
C VAL A 236 -22.76 41.02 3.52
N SER A 237 -23.89 41.73 3.57
CA SER A 237 -24.98 41.51 2.60
C SER A 237 -24.49 41.66 1.16
N GLY A 238 -24.78 40.66 0.32
CA GLY A 238 -24.37 40.64 -1.09
C GLY A 238 -23.00 40.02 -1.37
N TYR A 239 -22.22 39.64 -0.34
CA TYR A 239 -20.88 39.06 -0.51
C TYR A 239 -20.75 37.67 0.14
N CYS A 240 -19.82 36.87 -0.38
CA CYS A 240 -19.44 35.63 0.25
C CYS A 240 -18.47 35.86 1.41
N THR A 241 -18.58 35.03 2.44
CA THR A 241 -17.55 34.93 3.47
C THR A 241 -16.33 34.18 2.94
N TRP A 242 -15.17 34.35 3.58
CA TRP A 242 -13.96 33.64 3.18
C TRP A 242 -14.10 32.13 3.40
N ARG A 243 -14.73 31.72 4.51
CA ARG A 243 -15.01 30.30 4.81
C ARG A 243 -15.91 29.68 3.76
N ASP A 244 -17.03 30.31 3.42
CA ASP A 244 -17.96 29.73 2.46
C ASP A 244 -17.31 29.57 1.08
N PHE A 245 -16.55 30.59 0.65
CA PHE A 245 -15.86 30.56 -0.63
C PHE A 245 -14.78 29.49 -0.69
N LEU A 246 -13.90 29.44 0.31
CA LEU A 246 -12.80 28.49 0.35
C LEU A 246 -13.29 27.06 0.58
N ASN A 247 -14.28 26.84 1.42
CA ASN A 247 -14.89 25.52 1.62
C ASN A 247 -15.46 24.98 0.29
N ARG A 248 -16.18 25.82 -0.46
CA ARG A 248 -16.72 25.45 -1.78
C ARG A 248 -15.63 25.08 -2.80
N ARG A 249 -14.45 25.70 -2.73
CA ARG A 249 -13.37 25.52 -3.72
C ARG A 249 -12.33 24.46 -3.34
N ILE A 250 -12.04 24.28 -2.06
CA ILE A 250 -10.95 23.41 -1.59
C ILE A 250 -11.49 22.06 -1.10
N ALA A 251 -12.62 22.03 -0.39
CA ALA A 251 -13.16 20.79 0.16
C ALA A 251 -13.40 19.69 -0.88
N PRO A 252 -13.86 19.97 -2.13
CA PRO A 252 -13.96 18.93 -3.17
C PRO A 252 -12.61 18.28 -3.52
N ALA A 253 -11.53 19.06 -3.57
CA ALA A 253 -10.19 18.54 -3.83
C ALA A 253 -9.74 17.63 -2.68
N MET A 254 -9.95 18.05 -1.43
CA MET A 254 -9.61 17.27 -0.24
C MET A 254 -10.41 15.96 -0.15
N ARG A 255 -11.70 15.99 -0.48
CA ARG A 255 -12.53 14.78 -0.59
C ARG A 255 -12.01 13.81 -1.65
N THR A 256 -11.48 14.33 -2.75
CA THR A 256 -10.87 13.50 -3.80
C THR A 256 -9.60 12.83 -3.29
N CYS A 257 -8.71 13.58 -2.62
CA CYS A 257 -7.51 13.04 -1.99
C CYS A 257 -7.84 11.91 -0.99
N GLN A 258 -8.83 12.14 -0.14
CA GLN A 258 -9.28 11.16 0.85
C GLN A 258 -9.87 9.90 0.19
N SER A 259 -10.71 10.07 -0.84
CA SER A 259 -11.31 8.95 -1.58
C SER A 259 -10.25 8.06 -2.24
N VAL A 260 -9.21 8.66 -2.83
CA VAL A 260 -8.10 7.91 -3.44
C VAL A 260 -7.31 7.13 -2.38
N LYS A 261 -7.02 7.75 -1.23
CA LYS A 261 -6.35 7.07 -0.11
C LYS A 261 -7.15 5.86 0.39
N GLU A 262 -8.46 6.02 0.60
CA GLU A 262 -9.33 4.93 1.03
C GLU A 262 -9.43 3.82 -0.01
N ARG A 263 -9.48 4.19 -1.29
CA ARG A 263 -9.51 3.24 -2.40
C ARG A 263 -8.22 2.42 -2.48
N GLN A 264 -7.07 3.06 -2.28
CA GLN A 264 -5.77 2.39 -2.20
C GLN A 264 -5.73 1.38 -1.04
N ALA A 265 -6.17 1.77 0.16
CA ALA A 265 -6.23 0.88 1.32
C ALA A 265 -7.14 -0.33 1.06
N LYS A 266 -8.35 -0.10 0.53
CA LYS A 266 -9.30 -1.16 0.17
C LYS A 266 -8.75 -2.11 -0.89
N LEU A 267 -7.95 -1.61 -1.84
CA LEU A 267 -7.31 -2.44 -2.85
C LEU A 267 -6.20 -3.32 -2.23
N SER A 268 -5.40 -2.77 -1.32
CA SER A 268 -4.36 -3.53 -0.61
C SER A 268 -4.98 -4.68 0.20
N ASP A 269 -6.08 -4.42 0.90
CA ASP A 269 -6.85 -5.44 1.63
C ASP A 269 -7.39 -6.54 0.69
N LYS A 270 -7.95 -6.16 -0.47
CA LYS A 270 -8.46 -7.12 -1.45
C LYS A 270 -7.34 -7.98 -2.04
N LEU A 271 -6.20 -7.37 -2.34
CA LEU A 271 -5.04 -8.04 -2.91
C LEU A 271 -4.43 -9.03 -1.92
N THR A 272 -4.28 -8.62 -0.66
CA THR A 272 -3.84 -9.51 0.44
C THR A 272 -4.74 -10.74 0.57
N ARG A 273 -6.07 -10.54 0.53
CA ARG A 273 -7.02 -11.67 0.54
C ARG A 273 -6.90 -12.56 -0.69
N ALA A 274 -6.74 -12.00 -1.88
CA ALA A 274 -6.59 -12.78 -3.11
C ALA A 274 -5.31 -13.64 -3.09
N ILE A 275 -4.18 -13.09 -2.62
CA ILE A 275 -2.93 -13.82 -2.44
C ILE A 275 -3.11 -14.97 -1.43
N ALA A 276 -3.75 -14.70 -0.30
CA ALA A 276 -3.99 -15.73 0.72
C ALA A 276 -4.85 -16.88 0.20
N LEU A 277 -5.92 -16.56 -0.55
CA LEU A 277 -6.79 -17.57 -1.18
C LEU A 277 -6.03 -18.41 -2.22
N LEU A 278 -5.22 -17.77 -3.06
CA LEU A 278 -4.45 -18.49 -4.08
C LEU A 278 -3.40 -19.42 -3.45
N ARG A 279 -2.68 -18.96 -2.42
CA ARG A 279 -1.73 -19.80 -1.67
C ARG A 279 -2.42 -21.02 -1.06
N SER A 280 -3.54 -20.79 -0.35
CA SER A 280 -4.31 -21.90 0.24
C SER A 280 -4.81 -22.89 -0.82
N TRP A 281 -5.18 -22.41 -2.01
CA TRP A 281 -5.59 -23.30 -3.10
C TRP A 281 -4.43 -24.13 -3.66
N ILE A 282 -3.25 -23.52 -3.83
CA ILE A 282 -2.02 -24.22 -4.24
C ILE A 282 -1.66 -25.30 -3.22
N ASP A 283 -1.69 -24.97 -1.92
CA ASP A 283 -1.36 -25.92 -0.85
C ASP A 283 -2.28 -27.15 -0.89
N VAL A 284 -3.59 -26.93 -1.06
CA VAL A 284 -4.58 -28.03 -1.19
C VAL A 284 -4.34 -28.89 -2.44
N GLU A 285 -3.99 -28.27 -3.57
CA GLU A 285 -3.71 -29.00 -4.81
C GLU A 285 -2.41 -29.84 -4.68
N LEU A 286 -1.38 -29.29 -4.03
CA LEU A 286 -0.15 -30.03 -3.72
C LEU A 286 -0.40 -31.21 -2.77
N GLU A 287 -1.21 -31.01 -1.72
CA GLU A 287 -1.62 -32.10 -0.81
C GLU A 287 -2.38 -33.19 -1.55
N ARG A 288 -3.29 -32.81 -2.46
CA ARG A 288 -4.05 -33.75 -3.29
C ARG A 288 -3.13 -34.56 -4.20
N GLN A 289 -2.19 -33.91 -4.90
CA GLN A 289 -1.20 -34.59 -5.74
C GLN A 289 -0.33 -35.56 -4.93
N ASN A 290 0.09 -35.16 -3.72
CA ASN A 290 0.89 -36.02 -2.85
C ASN A 290 0.08 -37.25 -2.39
N SER A 291 -1.19 -37.05 -2.02
CA SER A 291 -2.11 -38.15 -1.68
C SER A 291 -2.30 -39.13 -2.85
N ASP A 292 -2.53 -38.62 -4.05
CA ASP A 292 -2.70 -39.43 -5.26
C ASP A 292 -1.41 -40.21 -5.61
N LEU A 293 -0.24 -39.59 -5.42
CA LEU A 293 1.06 -40.26 -5.58
C LEU A 293 1.23 -41.39 -4.56
N LEU A 294 0.95 -41.16 -3.28
CA LEU A 294 1.02 -42.19 -2.23
C LEU A 294 0.05 -43.34 -2.50
N ALA A 295 -1.18 -43.04 -2.96
CA ALA A 295 -2.14 -44.05 -3.37
C ALA A 295 -1.62 -44.90 -4.52
N SER A 296 -1.00 -44.27 -5.53
CA SER A 296 -0.38 -44.99 -6.66
C SER A 296 0.78 -45.88 -6.22
N MET A 297 1.59 -45.44 -5.25
CA MET A 297 2.70 -46.20 -4.70
C MET A 297 2.19 -47.41 -3.90
N ASN A 298 1.18 -47.21 -3.06
CA ASN A 298 0.57 -48.29 -2.30
C ASN A 298 -0.03 -49.36 -3.22
N ASN A 299 -0.72 -48.95 -4.29
CA ASN A 299 -1.24 -49.87 -5.29
C ASN A 299 -0.13 -50.66 -6.00
N ARG A 300 0.97 -50.01 -6.37
CA ARG A 300 2.15 -50.68 -6.95
C ARG A 300 2.79 -51.66 -5.98
N ALA A 301 2.97 -51.28 -4.71
CA ALA A 301 3.51 -52.15 -3.68
C ALA A 301 2.62 -53.39 -3.44
N LYS A 302 1.30 -53.21 -3.37
CA LYS A 302 0.34 -54.33 -3.28
C LYS A 302 0.44 -55.28 -4.47
N LEU A 303 0.60 -54.74 -5.69
CA LEU A 303 0.78 -55.56 -6.89
C LEU A 303 2.11 -56.33 -6.85
N GLN A 304 3.20 -55.68 -6.43
CA GLN A 304 4.50 -56.34 -6.25
C GLN A 304 4.43 -57.47 -5.22
N LEU A 305 3.75 -57.26 -4.08
CA LEU A 305 3.53 -58.29 -3.06
C LEU A 305 2.74 -59.48 -3.62
N ARG A 306 1.68 -59.24 -4.40
CA ARG A 306 0.91 -60.33 -5.03
C ARG A 306 1.76 -61.13 -6.02
N LEU A 307 2.55 -60.46 -6.84
CA LEU A 307 3.46 -61.12 -7.78
C LEU A 307 4.52 -61.96 -7.04
N GLN A 308 5.10 -61.42 -5.97
CA GLN A 308 6.04 -62.16 -5.14
C GLN A 308 5.40 -63.41 -4.53
N GLN A 309 4.19 -63.28 -3.97
CA GLN A 309 3.43 -64.41 -3.42
C GLN A 309 3.12 -65.48 -4.49
N THR A 310 2.84 -65.08 -5.73
CA THR A 310 2.65 -66.06 -6.82
C THR A 310 3.93 -66.82 -7.17
N VAL A 311 5.10 -66.17 -7.13
CA VAL A 311 6.40 -66.81 -7.36
C VAL A 311 6.78 -67.73 -6.20
N GLU A 312 6.48 -67.32 -4.97
CA GLU A 312 6.67 -68.16 -3.78
C GLU A 312 5.79 -69.42 -3.82
N GLY A 313 4.57 -69.35 -4.35
CA GLY A 313 3.73 -70.54 -4.58
C GLY A 313 4.35 -71.53 -5.57
N LEU A 314 5.03 -71.03 -6.60
CA LEU A 314 5.74 -71.85 -7.58
C LEU A 314 7.02 -72.49 -7.01
N SER A 315 7.69 -71.80 -6.07
CA SER A 315 8.91 -72.33 -5.43
C SER A 315 8.64 -73.60 -4.62
N VAL A 316 7.44 -73.75 -4.03
CA VAL A 316 7.01 -74.98 -3.35
C VAL A 316 7.11 -76.18 -4.29
N ALA A 317 6.59 -76.06 -5.51
CA ALA A 317 6.64 -77.13 -6.50
C ALA A 317 8.09 -77.48 -6.89
N ALA A 318 8.93 -76.46 -7.13
CA ALA A 318 10.34 -76.65 -7.47
C ALA A 318 11.12 -77.32 -6.33
N ILE A 319 10.99 -76.83 -5.10
CA ILE A 319 11.67 -77.38 -3.91
C ILE A 319 11.20 -78.82 -3.65
N SER A 320 9.88 -79.09 -3.73
CA SER A 320 9.35 -80.44 -3.57
C SER A 320 9.94 -81.42 -4.58
N TYR A 321 10.05 -81.03 -5.85
CA TYR A 321 10.68 -81.88 -6.87
C TYR A 321 12.15 -82.19 -6.55
N TYR A 322 12.94 -81.18 -6.15
CA TYR A 322 14.34 -81.37 -5.79
C TYR A 322 14.52 -82.29 -4.57
N VAL A 323 13.72 -82.10 -3.52
CA VAL A 323 13.78 -82.90 -2.30
C VAL A 323 13.39 -84.35 -2.58
N VAL A 324 12.30 -84.59 -3.32
CA VAL A 324 11.88 -85.94 -3.73
C VAL A 324 12.98 -86.61 -4.56
N SER A 325 13.57 -85.89 -5.52
CA SER A 325 14.65 -86.41 -6.35
C SER A 325 15.87 -86.81 -5.51
N LEU A 326 16.27 -85.97 -4.54
CA LEU A 326 17.41 -86.24 -3.66
C LEU A 326 17.18 -87.47 -2.78
N LEU A 327 15.99 -87.61 -2.21
CA LEU A 327 15.58 -88.78 -1.43
C LEU A 327 15.52 -90.05 -2.27
N ALA A 328 15.03 -89.96 -3.52
CA ALA A 328 15.03 -91.08 -4.45
C ALA A 328 16.46 -91.54 -4.81
N TYR A 329 17.40 -90.61 -5.01
CA TYR A 329 18.82 -90.95 -5.22
C TYR A 329 19.44 -91.59 -3.98
N LEU A 330 19.14 -91.08 -2.78
CA LEU A 330 19.63 -91.65 -1.52
C LEU A 330 19.13 -93.08 -1.32
N LEU A 331 17.84 -93.33 -1.54
CA LEU A 331 17.22 -94.66 -1.44
C LEU A 331 17.81 -95.66 -2.44
N LYS A 332 18.09 -95.23 -3.67
CA LYS A 332 18.77 -96.06 -4.68
C LYS A 332 20.24 -96.35 -4.33
N GLY A 333 20.88 -95.47 -3.55
CA GLY A 333 22.29 -95.57 -3.18
C GLY A 333 22.61 -96.46 -1.96
N ILE A 334 21.60 -96.95 -1.22
CA ILE A 334 21.82 -97.81 -0.04
C ILE A 334 21.88 -99.29 -0.48
N PRO A 335 23.02 -99.98 -0.32
CA PRO A 335 23.14 -101.40 -0.64
C PRO A 335 22.30 -102.25 0.33
N GLY A 336 21.48 -103.18 -0.18
CA GLY A 336 20.74 -104.17 0.62
C GLY A 336 19.24 -103.90 0.83
N VAL A 337 18.69 -102.79 0.34
CA VAL A 337 17.24 -102.47 0.47
C VAL A 337 16.37 -103.14 -0.63
N HIS A 338 17.00 -103.58 -1.73
CA HIS A 338 16.30 -104.12 -2.90
C HIS A 338 15.62 -105.49 -2.68
N ASP A 339 16.03 -106.26 -1.66
CA ASP A 339 15.54 -107.63 -1.45
C ASP A 339 14.26 -107.73 -0.60
N LYS A 340 13.76 -106.63 -0.01
CA LYS A 340 12.58 -106.69 0.88
C LYS A 340 11.45 -105.73 0.53
N VAL A 341 11.69 -104.65 -0.21
CA VAL A 341 10.63 -103.70 -0.61
C VAL A 341 10.99 -103.10 -1.97
N ALA A 342 10.05 -103.07 -2.93
CA ALA A 342 10.25 -102.38 -4.20
C ALA A 342 10.49 -100.87 -3.94
N PRO A 343 11.65 -100.32 -4.31
CA PRO A 343 11.99 -98.92 -4.05
C PRO A 343 10.96 -97.93 -4.62
N GLU A 344 10.29 -98.33 -5.69
CA GLU A 344 9.24 -97.58 -6.38
C GLU A 344 8.01 -97.34 -5.47
N LEU A 345 7.60 -98.32 -4.68
CA LEU A 345 6.46 -98.19 -3.75
C LEU A 345 6.79 -97.27 -2.58
N VAL A 346 8.04 -97.31 -2.10
CA VAL A 346 8.52 -96.43 -1.02
C VAL A 346 8.57 -94.98 -1.50
N ILE A 347 9.10 -94.74 -2.70
CA ILE A 347 9.15 -93.40 -3.31
C ILE A 347 7.73 -92.86 -3.57
N ALA A 348 6.81 -93.69 -4.07
CA ALA A 348 5.43 -93.30 -4.31
C ALA A 348 4.69 -92.88 -3.03
N GLY A 349 4.96 -93.53 -1.90
CA GLY A 349 4.44 -93.12 -0.59
C GLY A 349 5.11 -91.87 -0.01
N LEU A 350 6.38 -91.65 -0.33
CA LEU A 350 7.17 -90.53 0.18
C LEU A 350 6.85 -89.19 -0.51
N VAL A 351 6.49 -89.22 -1.79
CA VAL A 351 6.11 -88.02 -2.57
C VAL A 351 5.00 -87.19 -1.91
N PRO A 352 3.82 -87.74 -1.57
CA PRO A 352 2.76 -86.96 -0.93
C PRO A 352 3.18 -86.47 0.46
N LEU A 353 3.97 -87.25 1.20
CA LEU A 353 4.47 -86.86 2.52
C LEU A 353 5.40 -85.64 2.43
N VAL A 354 6.32 -85.62 1.46
CA VAL A 354 7.26 -84.52 1.24
C VAL A 354 6.55 -83.26 0.73
N ILE A 355 5.63 -83.40 -0.22
CA ILE A 355 4.82 -82.27 -0.72
C ILE A 355 4.02 -81.65 0.43
N LEU A 356 3.35 -82.48 1.23
CA LEU A 356 2.52 -82.01 2.34
C LEU A 356 3.37 -81.39 3.47
N SER A 357 4.57 -81.93 3.73
CA SER A 357 5.53 -81.38 4.68
C SER A 357 6.10 -80.02 4.24
N ILE A 358 6.50 -79.87 2.98
CA ILE A 358 7.02 -78.60 2.44
C ILE A 358 5.89 -77.56 2.38
N TRP A 359 4.71 -77.96 1.90
CA TRP A 359 3.54 -77.08 1.87
C TRP A 359 3.17 -76.60 3.27
N TRP A 360 3.15 -77.50 4.26
CA TRP A 360 2.85 -77.15 5.65
C TRP A 360 3.93 -76.24 6.26
N THR A 361 5.21 -76.51 6.03
CA THR A 361 6.32 -75.67 6.49
C THR A 361 6.24 -74.27 5.91
N VAL A 362 6.04 -74.14 4.59
CA VAL A 362 5.89 -72.83 3.92
C VAL A 362 4.62 -72.11 4.38
N ARG A 363 3.49 -72.82 4.54
CA ARG A 363 2.25 -72.26 5.08
C ARG A 363 2.41 -71.77 6.52
N ARG A 364 3.17 -72.49 7.36
CA ARG A 364 3.43 -72.13 8.75
C ARG A 364 4.33 -70.89 8.85
N ILE A 365 5.39 -70.82 8.03
CA ILE A 365 6.27 -69.64 7.95
C ILE A 365 5.47 -68.42 7.49
N ARG A 366 4.58 -68.58 6.50
CA ARG A 366 3.64 -67.53 6.04
C ARG A 366 2.71 -67.03 7.15
N HIS A 367 2.12 -67.93 7.93
CA HIS A 367 1.25 -67.52 9.04
C HIS A 367 2.01 -66.85 10.19
N ALA A 368 3.31 -67.12 10.34
CA ALA A 368 4.15 -66.47 11.34
C ALA A 368 4.66 -65.07 10.91
N HIS A 369 4.73 -64.79 9.60
CA HIS A 369 5.13 -63.49 9.04
C HIS A 369 3.96 -62.67 8.47
N GLY A 370 2.72 -63.09 8.71
CA GLY A 370 1.52 -62.29 8.40
C GLY A 370 1.30 -61.27 9.52
N ASP A 371 1.60 -60.01 9.25
CA ASP A 371 1.58 -58.90 10.21
C ASP A 371 0.19 -58.63 10.86
N PRO A 372 0.15 -58.14 12.11
CA PRO A 372 -1.05 -57.85 12.91
C PRO A 372 -1.69 -56.48 12.59
N ALA A 373 -1.67 -56.02 11.34
CA ALA A 373 -2.06 -54.67 10.96
C ALA A 373 -3.40 -54.57 10.20
N ALA A 374 -4.39 -55.39 10.58
CA ALA A 374 -5.71 -55.41 9.92
C ALA A 374 -6.91 -55.25 10.87
N GLU A 375 -6.72 -54.76 12.10
CA GLU A 375 -7.83 -54.59 13.06
C GLU A 375 -8.26 -53.14 13.33
N ASP A 376 -7.51 -52.13 12.89
CA ASP A 376 -7.91 -50.71 13.00
C ASP A 376 -8.30 -50.11 11.65
N ALA A 377 -9.43 -50.57 11.10
CA ALA A 377 -10.22 -49.81 10.14
C ALA A 377 -11.62 -50.43 9.97
N THR A 378 -12.58 -50.03 10.80
CA THR A 378 -13.87 -49.41 10.38
C THR A 378 -14.93 -49.48 11.50
N PRO A 379 -15.89 -48.52 11.56
CA PRO A 379 -15.97 -47.23 10.88
C PRO A 379 -15.59 -46.03 11.75
#